data_AF-A0A8K0CRQ3-F1
#
_entry.id   AF-A0A8K0CRQ3-F1
#
_cell.length_a   1.000
_cell.length_b   1.000
_cell.length_c   1.000
_cell.angle_alpha   90.00
_cell.angle_beta   90.00
_cell.angle_gamma   90.00
#
_symmetry.space_group_name_H-M   'P 1'
#
loop_
_entity.id
_entity.type
_entity.pdbx_description
1 polymer ?
#
loop_
_entity_poly.entity_id
_entity_poly.type
_entity_poly.pdbx_seq_one_letter_code
_entity_poly.pdbx_strand_id
1 'polypeptide(L)'
;LEDEDDIYRLQKTASENSEDRPSDECGTEFLNNDNTNNAINEKNLQHNFSINQPEYDNVEEELLRDNETRLTSINQHRSESIESLKRQTAKMLQQSCSKYSKVEIGQNVLVKIPDVDRGCLASRIISAVVLSEREDLYQLGTSTGVLEKLHARNEF
;
A
#
# COMPACT_ATOMS: atom_id res chain seq x y z
N LEU A 1 26.10 21.25 2.35
CA LEU A 1 26.47 19.85 2.60
C LEU A 1 25.71 19.45 3.83
N GLU A 2 24.63 18.67 3.69
CA GLU A 2 23.99 17.87 4.75
C GLU A 2 22.66 17.36 4.16
N ASP A 3 22.66 16.19 3.51
CA ASP A 3 21.44 15.48 3.08
C ASP A 3 21.63 13.93 3.13
N GLU A 4 22.63 13.42 3.87
CA GLU A 4 22.92 11.96 3.93
C GLU A 4 22.28 11.24 5.14
N ASP A 5 21.58 11.97 6.01
CA ASP A 5 21.07 11.43 7.29
C ASP A 5 19.63 10.87 7.23
N ASP A 6 18.92 11.06 6.12
CA ASP A 6 17.49 10.69 6.04
C ASP A 6 17.26 9.22 5.67
N ILE A 7 18.20 8.58 4.97
CA ILE A 7 18.07 7.19 4.53
C ILE A 7 18.13 6.22 5.73
N TYR A 8 18.97 6.52 6.73
CA TYR A 8 19.15 5.65 7.90
C TYR A 8 17.98 5.70 8.90
N ARG A 9 17.15 6.74 8.86
CA ARG A 9 16.02 6.89 9.80
C ARG A 9 14.83 6.00 9.44
N LEU A 10 14.67 5.64 8.16
CA LEU A 10 13.56 4.84 7.64
C LEU A 10 13.73 3.33 7.87
N GLN A 11 14.96 2.83 7.98
CA GLN A 11 15.19 1.39 8.21
C GLN A 11 14.90 0.97 9.66
N LYS A 12 14.99 1.90 10.62
CA LYS A 12 14.84 1.59 12.05
C LYS A 12 13.37 1.36 12.46
N THR A 13 12.40 1.93 11.76
CA THR A 13 10.98 1.81 12.11
C THR A 13 10.30 0.56 11.55
N ALA A 14 10.94 -0.14 10.60
CA ALA A 14 10.40 -1.35 9.99
C ALA A 14 10.59 -2.63 10.83
N SER A 15 11.39 -2.57 11.90
CA SER A 15 11.79 -3.77 12.67
C SER A 15 10.93 -4.05 13.92
N GLU A 16 9.94 -3.22 14.26
CA GLU A 16 9.29 -3.30 15.58
C GLU A 16 7.79 -3.66 15.61
N ASN A 17 7.12 -4.01 14.51
CA ASN A 17 5.73 -4.47 14.60
C ASN A 17 5.52 -5.84 13.96
N SER A 18 5.57 -6.86 14.83
CA SER A 18 5.16 -8.24 14.59
C SER A 18 3.64 -8.41 14.79
N GLU A 19 3.08 -9.26 13.92
CA GLU A 19 1.82 -10.03 14.06
C GLU A 19 0.48 -9.27 13.91
N ASP A 20 -0.16 -9.43 12.75
CA ASP A 20 -1.38 -10.25 12.63
C ASP A 20 -1.78 -10.46 11.15
N ARG A 21 -2.07 -11.71 10.77
CA ARG A 21 -2.68 -12.06 9.47
C ARG A 21 -4.21 -12.06 9.60
N PRO A 22 -4.93 -11.74 8.52
CA PRO A 22 -5.82 -12.78 8.00
C PRO A 22 -5.83 -12.90 6.46
N SER A 23 -6.35 -14.05 6.08
CA SER A 23 -6.39 -14.78 4.81
C SER A 23 -7.15 -14.13 3.64
N ASP A 24 -6.54 -14.29 2.47
CA ASP A 24 -7.07 -14.58 1.12
C ASP A 24 -8.52 -14.20 0.79
N GLU A 25 -8.68 -13.33 -0.22
CA GLU A 25 -9.07 -13.72 -1.59
C GLU A 25 -9.26 -12.45 -2.45
N CYS A 26 -8.47 -12.30 -3.52
CA CYS A 26 -8.89 -11.51 -4.67
C CYS A 26 -8.25 -12.11 -5.93
N GLY A 27 -9.01 -12.97 -6.60
CA GLY A 27 -8.63 -13.54 -7.89
C GLY A 27 -8.61 -12.46 -8.96
N THR A 28 -7.51 -12.42 -9.70
CA THR A 28 -7.47 -11.78 -11.02
C THR A 28 -7.03 -12.83 -12.02
N GLU A 29 -7.94 -13.15 -12.94
CA GLU A 29 -7.71 -14.05 -14.06
C GLU A 29 -6.60 -13.47 -14.96
N PHE A 30 -5.47 -14.17 -15.05
CA PHE A 30 -4.45 -13.89 -16.05
C PHE A 30 -4.86 -14.57 -17.36
N LEU A 31 -5.20 -13.77 -18.37
CA LEU A 31 -5.29 -14.26 -19.75
C LEU A 31 -3.86 -14.45 -20.29
N ASN A 32 -3.42 -15.71 -20.30
CA ASN A 32 -2.29 -16.17 -21.08
C ASN A 32 -2.63 -16.11 -22.57
N ASN A 33 -1.73 -15.56 -23.38
CA ASN A 33 -1.75 -15.82 -24.82
C ASN A 33 -0.35 -16.24 -25.27
N ASP A 34 -0.15 -17.55 -25.30
CA ASP A 34 0.99 -18.19 -25.94
C ASP A 34 0.80 -18.24 -27.47
N ASN A 35 1.94 -18.45 -28.14
CA ASN A 35 2.18 -18.78 -29.55
C ASN A 35 2.30 -17.58 -30.52
N THR A 36 3.44 -17.48 -31.22
CA THR A 36 3.67 -18.38 -32.35
C THR A 36 5.14 -18.76 -32.57
N ASN A 37 5.33 -20.06 -32.73
CA ASN A 37 6.50 -20.77 -33.22
C ASN A 37 7.05 -20.19 -34.52
N ASN A 38 8.37 -19.99 -34.58
CA ASN A 38 9.12 -20.01 -35.83
C ASN A 38 10.20 -21.09 -35.75
N ALA A 39 9.96 -22.19 -36.45
CA ALA A 39 10.87 -23.31 -36.61
C ALA A 39 12.15 -22.85 -37.31
N ILE A 40 13.30 -23.02 -36.65
CA ILE A 40 14.61 -22.84 -37.27
C ILE A 40 14.90 -24.11 -38.09
N ASN A 41 14.96 -23.96 -39.41
CA ASN A 41 15.35 -25.03 -40.32
C ASN A 41 16.89 -25.15 -40.29
N GLU A 42 17.40 -26.16 -39.60
CA GLU A 42 18.79 -26.58 -39.65
C GLU A 42 19.13 -27.06 -41.07
N LYS A 43 19.82 -26.27 -41.92
CA LYS A 43 20.82 -26.74 -42.93
C LYS A 43 21.55 -25.55 -43.60
N ASN A 44 22.73 -25.20 -43.08
CA ASN A 44 24.00 -25.10 -43.81
C ASN A 44 25.04 -24.30 -43.01
N LEU A 45 25.90 -25.02 -42.27
CA LEU A 45 27.22 -24.54 -41.91
C LEU A 45 28.12 -24.68 -43.14
N GLN A 46 28.65 -23.57 -43.65
CA GLN A 46 30.04 -23.47 -44.14
C GLN A 46 30.30 -22.06 -44.66
N HIS A 47 30.75 -21.14 -43.78
CA HIS A 47 31.70 -20.14 -44.24
C HIS A 47 32.57 -19.58 -43.09
N ASN A 48 33.81 -20.07 -43.06
CA ASN A 48 35.06 -19.45 -42.64
C ASN A 48 35.12 -18.69 -41.30
N PHE A 49 35.75 -19.33 -40.32
CA PHE A 49 36.33 -18.71 -39.13
C PHE A 49 37.49 -17.78 -39.52
N SER A 50 37.30 -16.47 -39.39
CA SER A 50 38.40 -15.55 -39.09
C SER A 50 38.35 -15.22 -37.61
N ILE A 51 39.36 -15.67 -36.86
CA ILE A 51 39.58 -15.28 -35.47
C ILE A 51 40.06 -13.83 -35.50
N ASN A 52 39.16 -12.88 -35.24
CA ASN A 52 39.52 -11.52 -34.85
C ASN A 52 39.16 -11.37 -33.37
N GLN A 53 40.12 -10.88 -32.57
CA GLN A 53 39.96 -10.70 -31.13
C GLN A 53 38.72 -9.84 -30.82
N PRO A 54 37.86 -10.21 -29.85
CA PRO A 54 36.76 -9.33 -29.49
C PRO A 54 37.31 -8.10 -28.77
N GLU A 55 37.01 -6.92 -29.30
CA GLU A 55 37.04 -5.66 -28.55
C GLU A 55 36.07 -5.82 -27.38
N TYR A 56 36.60 -5.93 -26.17
CA TYR A 56 35.85 -6.17 -24.93
C TYR A 56 35.13 -4.93 -24.38
N ASP A 57 35.29 -3.75 -24.99
CA ASP A 57 34.84 -2.48 -24.39
C ASP A 57 33.37 -2.12 -24.70
N ASN A 58 32.76 -2.68 -25.75
CA ASN A 58 31.44 -2.24 -26.23
C ASN A 58 30.26 -2.93 -25.50
N VAL A 59 30.44 -4.18 -25.06
CA VAL A 59 29.37 -4.99 -24.43
C VAL A 59 29.11 -4.52 -22.98
N GLU A 60 30.16 -4.13 -22.26
CA GLU A 60 30.03 -3.67 -20.87
C GLU A 60 29.33 -2.30 -20.79
N GLU A 61 29.63 -1.41 -21.75
CA GLU A 61 28.97 -0.11 -21.84
C GLU A 61 27.48 -0.21 -22.21
N GLU A 62 27.12 -1.15 -23.08
CA GLU A 62 25.73 -1.44 -23.44
C GLU A 62 24.92 -1.97 -22.24
N LEU A 63 25.46 -2.94 -21.51
CA LEU A 63 24.85 -3.49 -20.29
C LEU A 63 24.67 -2.44 -19.19
N LEU A 64 25.60 -1.49 -19.08
CA LEU A 64 25.49 -0.40 -18.12
C LEU A 64 24.32 0.53 -18.48
N ARG A 65 24.20 0.93 -19.75
CA ARG A 65 23.07 1.75 -20.25
C ARG A 65 21.73 1.06 -20.05
N ASP A 66 21.64 -0.24 -20.31
CA ASP A 66 20.40 -1.01 -20.10
C ASP A 66 20.01 -1.08 -18.62
N ASN A 67 20.98 -1.19 -17.70
CA ASN A 67 20.68 -1.15 -16.27
C ASN A 67 20.24 0.24 -15.80
N GLU A 68 20.86 1.31 -16.32
CA GLU A 68 20.46 2.68 -16.00
C GLU A 68 19.04 3.00 -16.48
N THR A 69 18.70 2.62 -17.72
CA THR A 69 17.35 2.80 -18.26
C THR A 69 16.31 1.98 -17.48
N ARG A 70 16.66 0.76 -17.07
CA ARG A 70 15.78 -0.06 -16.24
C ARG A 70 15.57 0.54 -14.85
N LEU A 71 16.63 1.08 -14.23
CA LEU A 71 16.55 1.72 -12.92
C LEU A 71 15.72 3.00 -12.95
N THR A 72 15.89 3.83 -13.97
CA THR A 72 15.10 5.05 -14.16
C THR A 72 13.62 4.71 -14.34
N SER A 73 13.30 3.71 -15.17
CA SER A 73 11.93 3.23 -15.34
C SER A 73 11.32 2.70 -14.03
N ILE A 74 12.07 1.93 -13.24
CA ILE A 74 11.60 1.42 -11.94
C ILE A 74 11.28 2.58 -10.98
N ASN A 75 12.17 3.57 -10.90
CA ASN A 75 11.97 4.71 -10.00
C ASN A 75 10.81 5.60 -10.47
N GLN A 76 10.64 5.77 -11.77
CA GLN A 76 9.49 6.45 -12.35
C GLN A 76 8.18 5.76 -11.94
N HIS A 77 8.05 4.45 -12.19
CA HIS A 77 6.85 3.70 -11.82
C HIS A 77 6.57 3.75 -10.31
N ARG A 78 7.61 3.71 -9.46
CA ARG A 78 7.45 3.87 -8.01
C ARG A 78 6.91 5.24 -7.65
N SER A 79 7.44 6.30 -8.25
CA SER A 79 6.96 7.67 -8.03
C SER A 79 5.49 7.82 -8.44
N GLU A 80 5.15 7.38 -9.66
CA GLU A 80 3.79 7.40 -10.19
C GLU A 80 2.83 6.58 -9.32
N SER A 81 3.27 5.42 -8.82
CA SER A 81 2.49 4.59 -7.92
C SER A 81 2.18 5.32 -6.61
N ILE A 82 3.17 5.98 -6.00
CA ILE A 82 2.98 6.77 -4.77
C ILE A 82 1.97 7.90 -5.00
N GLU A 83 2.08 8.62 -6.10
CA GLU A 83 1.15 9.69 -6.45
C GLU A 83 -0.28 9.17 -6.67
N SER A 84 -0.41 8.02 -7.34
CA SER A 84 -1.70 7.40 -7.58
C SER A 84 -2.39 6.97 -6.27
N LEU A 85 -1.63 6.38 -5.33
CA LEU A 85 -2.10 5.98 -4.01
C LEU A 85 -2.55 7.19 -3.18
N LYS A 86 -1.77 8.28 -3.19
CA LYS A 86 -2.15 9.55 -2.54
C LYS A 86 -3.45 10.09 -3.10
N ARG A 87 -3.59 10.12 -4.43
CA ARG A 87 -4.81 10.58 -5.11
C ARG A 87 -6.02 9.70 -4.76
N GLN A 88 -5.83 8.39 -4.71
CA GLN A 88 -6.90 7.45 -4.36
C GLN A 88 -7.33 7.62 -2.90
N THR A 89 -6.37 7.72 -1.98
CA THR A 89 -6.63 7.96 -0.55
C THR A 89 -7.39 9.27 -0.33
N ALA A 90 -7.00 10.35 -1.02
CA ALA A 90 -7.71 11.63 -0.94
C ALA A 90 -9.16 11.52 -1.44
N LYS A 91 -9.40 10.80 -2.55
CA LYS A 91 -10.76 10.53 -3.05
C LYS A 91 -11.58 9.72 -2.04
N MET A 92 -11.00 8.69 -1.45
CA MET A 92 -11.66 7.86 -0.43
C MET A 92 -12.02 8.68 0.80
N LEU A 93 -11.11 9.54 1.27
CA LEU A 93 -11.37 10.44 2.39
C LEU A 93 -12.51 11.42 2.07
N GLN A 94 -12.48 12.05 0.89
CA GLN A 94 -13.54 12.98 0.47
C GLN A 94 -14.91 12.28 0.40
N GLN A 95 -14.96 11.07 -0.15
CA GLN A 95 -16.20 10.28 -0.21
C GLN A 95 -16.70 9.91 1.19
N SER A 96 -15.81 9.52 2.09
CA SER A 96 -16.15 9.21 3.48
C SER A 96 -16.70 10.44 4.20
N CYS A 97 -16.02 11.58 4.13
CA CYS A 97 -16.46 12.83 4.75
C CYS A 97 -17.78 13.36 4.19
N SER A 98 -18.07 13.09 2.91
CA SER A 98 -19.35 13.43 2.29
C SER A 98 -20.49 12.51 2.78
N LYS A 99 -20.20 11.22 2.94
CA LYS A 99 -21.18 10.21 3.37
C LYS A 99 -21.50 10.31 4.87
N TYR A 100 -20.50 10.60 5.69
CA TYR A 100 -20.62 10.67 7.14
C TYR A 100 -20.36 12.10 7.60
N SER A 101 -21.46 12.78 7.97
CA SER A 101 -21.42 14.16 8.45
C SER A 101 -20.57 14.27 9.71
N LYS A 102 -19.91 15.42 9.84
CA LYS A 102 -19.15 15.76 11.04
C LYS A 102 -20.08 15.79 12.27
N VAL A 103 -19.54 15.35 13.41
CA VAL A 103 -20.26 15.30 14.69
C VAL A 103 -19.62 16.30 15.65
N GLU A 104 -20.47 17.06 16.34
CA GLU A 104 -20.02 18.11 17.24
C GLU A 104 -19.60 17.55 18.60
N ILE A 105 -18.64 18.23 19.24
CA ILE A 105 -18.21 17.88 20.61
C ILE A 105 -19.39 18.08 21.57
N GLY A 106 -19.61 17.11 22.45
CA GLY A 106 -20.74 17.07 23.37
C GLY A 106 -22.00 16.39 22.81
N GLN A 107 -21.99 15.99 21.54
CA GLN A 107 -23.10 15.25 20.95
C GLN A 107 -23.11 13.78 21.40
N ASN A 108 -24.31 13.21 21.57
CA ASN A 108 -24.49 11.79 21.87
C ASN A 108 -24.42 10.95 20.58
N VAL A 109 -23.72 9.82 20.66
CA VAL A 109 -23.51 8.85 19.59
C VAL A 109 -23.74 7.42 20.09
N LEU A 110 -23.99 6.49 19.17
CA LEU A 110 -24.37 5.11 19.48
C LEU A 110 -23.32 4.13 18.96
N VAL A 111 -22.45 3.65 19.85
CA VAL A 111 -21.34 2.75 19.47
C VAL A 111 -21.80 1.31 19.49
N LYS A 112 -21.56 0.56 18.42
CA LYS A 112 -21.85 -0.88 18.36
C LYS A 112 -20.75 -1.69 19.06
N ILE A 113 -21.16 -2.67 19.86
CA ILE A 113 -20.27 -3.57 20.59
C ILE A 113 -20.18 -4.91 19.86
N PRO A 114 -18.96 -5.42 19.59
CA PRO A 114 -18.77 -6.75 19.04
C PRO A 114 -19.39 -7.83 19.92
N ASP A 115 -19.82 -8.94 19.31
CA ASP A 115 -20.42 -10.03 20.08
C ASP A 115 -19.44 -10.70 21.05
N VAL A 116 -18.12 -10.59 20.83
CA VAL A 116 -17.08 -11.17 21.70
C VAL A 116 -16.98 -10.44 23.05
N ASP A 117 -17.16 -9.13 23.03
CA ASP A 117 -17.06 -8.25 24.20
C ASP A 117 -18.42 -8.12 24.92
N ARG A 118 -19.49 -8.58 24.27
CA ARG A 118 -20.86 -8.44 24.73
C ARG A 118 -21.25 -9.60 25.64
N GLY A 119 -21.70 -9.28 26.86
CA GLY A 119 -22.40 -10.27 27.70
C GLY A 119 -23.68 -10.77 27.02
N CYS A 120 -24.06 -12.04 27.23
CA CYS A 120 -25.15 -12.71 26.50
C CYS A 120 -26.49 -11.92 26.46
N LEU A 121 -26.81 -11.18 27.53
CA LEU A 121 -28.03 -10.37 27.67
C LEU A 121 -27.79 -8.86 27.58
N ALA A 122 -26.56 -8.43 27.27
CA ALA A 122 -26.22 -7.02 27.16
C ALA A 122 -26.67 -6.43 25.80
N SER A 123 -26.97 -5.13 25.81
CA SER A 123 -27.27 -4.35 24.61
C SER A 123 -26.11 -4.45 23.60
N ARG A 124 -26.44 -4.47 22.31
CA ARG A 124 -25.46 -4.40 21.21
C ARG A 124 -24.91 -3.00 20.99
N ILE A 125 -25.48 -2.00 21.64
CA ILE A 125 -25.18 -0.58 21.44
C ILE A 125 -24.98 0.10 22.80
N ILE A 126 -23.97 0.95 22.90
CA ILE A 126 -23.69 1.82 24.05
C ILE A 126 -23.87 3.28 23.63
N SER A 127 -24.51 4.08 24.47
CA SER A 127 -24.59 5.54 24.29
C SER A 127 -23.33 6.20 24.83
N ALA A 128 -22.64 6.95 23.98
CA ALA A 128 -21.44 7.69 24.31
C ALA A 128 -21.56 9.17 23.89
N VAL A 129 -20.71 10.02 24.43
CA VAL A 129 -20.60 11.45 24.13
C VAL A 129 -19.26 11.71 23.46
N VAL A 130 -19.26 12.55 22.43
CA VAL A 130 -18.02 13.01 21.79
C VAL A 130 -17.29 13.98 22.73
N LEU A 131 -16.08 13.63 23.15
CA LEU A 131 -15.27 14.43 24.07
C LEU A 131 -14.30 15.37 23.35
N SER A 132 -13.66 14.87 22.29
CA SER A 132 -12.72 15.64 21.48
C SER A 132 -12.54 15.02 20.10
N GLU A 133 -11.94 15.78 19.18
CA GLU A 133 -11.61 15.36 17.82
C GLU A 133 -10.11 15.59 17.58
N ARG A 134 -9.43 14.60 16.99
CA ARG A 134 -8.04 14.68 16.53
C ARG A 134 -7.95 14.03 15.16
N GLU A 135 -7.53 14.80 14.14
CA GLU A 135 -7.31 14.30 12.77
C GLU A 135 -8.51 13.49 12.21
N ASP A 136 -9.73 14.04 12.34
CA ASP A 136 -11.00 13.40 11.93
C ASP A 136 -11.38 12.11 12.70
N LEU A 137 -10.66 11.79 13.78
CA LEU A 137 -11.00 10.74 14.73
C LEU A 137 -11.54 11.31 16.05
N TYR A 138 -12.51 10.64 16.64
CA TYR A 138 -13.27 11.11 17.79
C TYR A 138 -12.93 10.31 19.05
N GLN A 139 -12.65 11.03 20.13
CA GLN A 139 -12.55 10.46 21.46
C GLN A 139 -13.96 10.36 22.05
N LEU A 140 -14.41 9.15 22.37
CA LEU A 140 -15.74 8.91 22.92
C LEU A 140 -15.68 8.65 24.42
N GLY A 141 -16.67 9.14 25.15
CA GLY A 141 -16.84 8.93 26.59
C GLY A 141 -18.20 8.37 26.93
N THR A 142 -18.24 7.50 27.92
CA THR A 142 -19.47 6.99 28.54
C THR A 142 -19.53 7.47 29.99
N SER A 143 -20.60 7.15 30.71
CA SER A 143 -20.73 7.48 32.13
C SER A 143 -19.66 6.81 33.01
N THR A 144 -19.08 5.69 32.57
CA THR A 144 -18.08 4.92 33.32
C THR A 144 -16.65 5.32 32.99
N GLY A 145 -16.41 6.00 31.87
CA GLY A 145 -15.06 6.38 31.45
C GLY A 145 -14.95 6.66 29.96
N VAL A 146 -13.72 6.85 29.51
CA VAL A 146 -13.36 7.16 28.13
C VAL A 146 -13.04 5.87 27.37
N LEU A 147 -13.55 5.71 26.15
CA LEU A 147 -13.20 4.58 25.29
C LEU A 147 -11.73 4.73 24.88
N GLU A 148 -10.94 3.65 24.97
CA GLU A 148 -9.50 3.73 24.69
C GLU A 148 -9.21 4.06 23.22
N LYS A 149 -9.96 3.45 22.31
CA LYS A 149 -9.82 3.64 20.87
C LYS A 149 -10.45 4.97 20.41
N LEU A 150 -9.75 5.67 19.50
CA LEU A 150 -10.33 6.77 18.74
C LEU A 150 -11.22 6.23 17.60
N HIS A 151 -12.38 6.82 17.43
CA HIS A 151 -13.40 6.34 16.51
C HIS A 151 -13.53 7.20 15.25
N ALA A 152 -13.69 6.56 14.10
CA ALA A 152 -14.05 7.25 12.86
C ALA A 152 -15.56 7.47 12.76
N ARG A 153 -16.00 8.43 11.92
CA ARG A 153 -17.43 8.81 11.76
C ARG A 153 -18.35 7.67 11.32
N ASN A 154 -17.80 6.59 10.76
CA ASN A 154 -18.55 5.42 10.29
C ASN A 154 -18.67 4.30 11.34
N GLU A 155 -18.06 4.45 12.52
CA GLU A 155 -18.01 3.42 13.56
C GLU A 155 -19.11 3.57 14.62
N PHE A 156 -19.94 4.62 14.55
CA PHE A 156 -21.05 4.90 15.48
C PHE A 156 -22.24 5.55 14.78
#